data_AF-A0A7Y2E4X4-F1
#
_entry.id   AF-A0A7Y2E4X4-F1
#
_cell.length_a   1.000
_cell.length_b   1.000
_cell.length_c   1.000
_cell.angle_alpha   90.00
_cell.angle_beta   90.00
_cell.angle_gamma   90.00
#
_symmetry.space_group_name_H-M   'P 1'
#
loop_
_entity.id
_entity.type
_entity.pdbx_description
1 polymer ?
#
loop_
_entity_poly.entity_id
_entity_poly.type
_entity_poly.pdbx_seq_one_letter_code
_entity_poly.pdbx_strand_id
1 'polypeptide(L)'
;MDNSAFSNNQKNDGQRLTNLDFLHEISDGNMEFFKEFIQTFLDSAPESLEHLQKAIESNDWETIKKTAHKIRPSFNYLGLKDLEKTANKLEQYASEGTNLGEIPAMVEEICTVCSKAIAELQNDLRSLAA
;
A
#
# COMPACT_ATOMS: atom_id res chain seq x y z
N MET A 1 25.35 28.00 19.11
CA MET A 1 26.18 26.81 19.41
C MET A 1 25.30 25.89 20.23
N ASP A 2 24.57 25.00 19.57
CA ASP A 2 25.00 23.67 19.10
C ASP A 2 24.72 22.57 20.13
N ASN A 3 24.02 21.57 19.60
CA ASN A 3 23.79 20.21 20.02
C ASN A 3 23.07 19.89 21.33
N SER A 4 21.91 19.24 21.19
CA SER A 4 21.52 18.13 22.07
C SER A 4 20.61 17.17 21.29
N ALA A 5 21.21 16.04 20.93
CA ALA A 5 20.59 14.73 20.81
C ALA A 5 19.59 14.50 19.66
N PHE A 6 20.15 14.33 18.46
CA PHE A 6 19.70 13.23 17.60
C PHE A 6 20.03 11.90 18.31
N SER A 7 19.09 11.39 19.09
CA SER A 7 19.08 9.99 19.54
C SER A 7 18.33 9.17 18.49
N ASN A 8 18.99 8.37 17.67
CA ASN A 8 19.60 7.06 17.95
C ASN A 8 18.68 5.93 17.44
N ASN A 9 18.96 5.51 16.20
CA ASN A 9 19.16 4.12 15.77
C ASN A 9 18.26 3.02 16.40
N GLN A 10 17.42 2.39 15.56
CA GLN A 10 17.09 0.95 15.51
C GLN A 10 15.92 0.74 14.51
N LYS A 11 15.86 -0.18 13.54
CA LYS A 11 16.54 -1.46 13.30
C LYS A 11 16.54 -1.77 11.79
N ASN A 12 17.62 -2.39 11.31
CA ASN A 12 17.54 -3.31 10.16
C ASN A 12 16.92 -4.62 10.70
N ASP A 13 15.63 -4.83 10.46
CA ASP A 13 15.03 -6.17 10.46
C ASP A 13 14.77 -6.51 8.99
N GLY A 14 15.34 -7.61 8.49
CA GLY A 14 15.47 -7.93 7.07
C GLY A 14 14.27 -7.56 6.19
N GLN A 15 14.44 -6.49 5.39
CA GLN A 15 13.60 -6.05 4.24
C GLN A 15 12.09 -6.34 4.34
N ARG A 16 11.42 -5.97 5.43
CA ARG A 16 9.95 -5.90 5.43
C ARG A 16 9.49 -4.70 4.60
N LEU A 17 8.59 -4.95 3.65
CA LEU A 17 8.01 -3.89 2.81
C LEU A 17 6.92 -3.12 3.55
N THR A 18 6.15 -3.80 4.40
CA THR A 18 5.05 -3.23 5.18
C THR A 18 5.52 -2.81 6.57
N ASN A 19 5.03 -1.67 7.04
CA ASN A 19 5.22 -1.20 8.41
C ASN A 19 3.86 -1.02 9.09
N LEU A 20 3.50 -1.99 9.94
CA LEU A 20 2.20 -2.06 10.61
C LEU A 20 2.15 -1.29 11.94
N ASP A 21 3.22 -0.56 12.27
CA ASP A 21 3.30 0.27 13.47
C ASP A 21 2.16 1.30 13.53
N PHE A 22 1.89 1.98 12.42
CA PHE A 22 0.79 2.94 12.33
C PHE A 22 -0.58 2.27 12.47
N LEU A 23 -0.78 1.11 11.80
CA LEU A 23 -2.01 0.33 11.96
C LEU A 23 -2.19 -0.11 13.42
N HIS A 24 -1.13 -0.53 14.08
CA HIS A 24 -1.14 -0.95 15.48
C HIS A 24 -1.45 0.22 16.44
N GLU A 25 -0.89 1.40 16.18
CA GLU A 25 -1.16 2.63 16.93
C GLU A 25 -2.63 3.05 16.82
N ILE A 26 -3.19 3.10 15.60
CA ILE A 26 -4.61 3.45 15.41
C ILE A 26 -5.56 2.37 15.93
N SER A 27 -5.08 1.13 16.04
CA SER A 27 -5.87 0.04 16.60
C SER A 27 -6.01 0.19 18.12
N ASP A 28 -5.20 1.02 18.79
CA ASP A 28 -5.21 1.19 20.26
C ASP A 28 -5.14 -0.17 21.00
N GLY A 29 -4.33 -1.10 20.48
CA GLY A 29 -4.22 -2.47 21.02
C GLY A 29 -5.39 -3.41 20.69
N ASN A 30 -6.39 -2.99 19.90
CA ASN A 30 -7.48 -3.85 19.43
C ASN A 30 -7.00 -4.79 18.32
N MET A 31 -6.51 -5.95 18.74
CA MET A 31 -5.96 -6.96 17.84
C MET A 31 -7.01 -7.57 16.89
N GLU A 32 -8.29 -7.56 17.27
CA GLU A 32 -9.39 -7.95 16.39
C GLU A 32 -9.53 -6.99 15.20
N PHE A 33 -9.53 -5.67 15.46
CA PHE A 33 -9.57 -4.65 14.41
C PHE A 33 -8.35 -4.73 13.49
N PHE A 34 -7.16 -4.92 14.07
CA PHE A 34 -5.92 -5.11 13.30
C PHE A 34 -6.02 -6.29 12.33
N LYS A 35 -6.47 -7.45 12.80
CA LYS A 35 -6.65 -8.66 11.98
C LYS A 35 -7.72 -8.48 10.92
N GLU A 36 -8.86 -7.89 11.28
CA GLU A 36 -9.98 -7.63 10.36
C GLU A 36 -9.57 -6.69 9.23
N PHE A 37 -8.81 -5.62 9.54
CA PHE A 37 -8.32 -4.69 8.55
C PHE A 37 -7.36 -5.36 7.55
N ILE A 38 -6.38 -6.12 8.06
CA ILE A 38 -5.44 -6.86 7.22
C ILE A 38 -6.20 -7.86 6.35
N GLN A 39 -7.14 -8.61 6.92
CA GLN A 39 -7.89 -9.60 6.18
C GLN A 39 -8.77 -8.98 5.09
N THR A 40 -9.41 -7.84 5.38
CA THR A 40 -10.16 -7.05 4.38
C THR A 40 -9.26 -6.55 3.26
N PHE A 41 -8.05 -6.08 3.60
CA PHE A 41 -7.08 -5.68 2.60
C PHE A 41 -6.64 -6.86 1.74
N LEU A 42 -6.36 -8.02 2.33
CA LEU A 42 -5.95 -9.23 1.61
C LEU A 42 -7.02 -9.74 0.64
N ASP A 43 -8.30 -9.54 0.96
CA ASP A 43 -9.43 -9.90 0.11
C ASP A 43 -9.65 -8.89 -1.03
N SER A 44 -9.60 -7.59 -0.72
CA SER A 44 -9.91 -6.52 -1.69
C SER A 44 -8.72 -6.07 -2.56
N ALA A 45 -7.48 -6.27 -2.09
CA ALA A 45 -6.28 -5.92 -2.84
C ALA A 45 -6.17 -6.65 -4.19
N PRO A 46 -6.30 -7.99 -4.30
CA PRO A 46 -6.19 -8.67 -5.59
C PRO A 46 -7.26 -8.21 -6.59
N GLU A 47 -8.50 -7.98 -6.15
CA GLU A 47 -9.57 -7.40 -6.99
C GLU A 47 -9.18 -6.01 -7.50
N SER A 48 -8.63 -5.17 -6.62
CA SER A 48 -8.17 -3.82 -6.98
C SER A 48 -7.02 -3.85 -7.99
N LEU A 49 -6.08 -4.78 -7.85
CA LEU A 49 -4.98 -4.97 -8.80
C LEU A 49 -5.49 -5.42 -10.17
N GLU A 50 -6.43 -6.37 -10.21
CA GLU A 50 -7.05 -6.83 -11.45
C GLU A 50 -7.81 -5.69 -12.15
N HIS A 51 -8.55 -4.88 -11.40
CA HIS A 51 -9.22 -3.70 -11.93
C HIS A 51 -8.24 -2.69 -12.54
N LEU A 52 -7.11 -2.42 -11.88
CA LEU A 52 -6.08 -1.54 -12.44
C LEU A 52 -5.52 -2.09 -13.77
N GLN A 53 -5.22 -3.39 -13.84
CA GLN A 53 -4.71 -4.02 -15.06
C GLN A 53 -5.72 -3.94 -16.21
N LYS A 54 -6.99 -4.32 -15.98
CA LYS A 54 -8.06 -4.23 -16.99
C LYS A 54 -8.31 -2.80 -17.44
N ALA A 55 -8.22 -1.84 -16.53
CA ALA A 55 -8.41 -0.43 -16.83
C ALA A 55 -7.29 0.12 -17.73
N ILE A 56 -6.05 -0.36 -17.60
CA ILE A 56 -4.97 -0.02 -18.54
C ILE A 56 -5.28 -0.55 -19.93
N GLU A 57 -5.70 -1.80 -20.05
CA GLU A 57 -6.03 -2.42 -21.35
C GLU A 57 -7.16 -1.67 -22.07
N SER A 58 -8.12 -1.17 -21.29
CA SER A 58 -9.27 -0.41 -21.80
C SER A 58 -9.03 1.11 -21.87
N ASN A 59 -7.85 1.60 -21.49
CA ASN A 59 -7.54 3.03 -21.33
C ASN A 59 -8.56 3.78 -20.44
N ASP A 60 -9.09 3.10 -19.43
CA ASP A 60 -10.11 3.59 -18.51
C ASP A 60 -9.45 4.34 -17.34
N TRP A 61 -9.02 5.58 -17.62
CA TRP A 61 -8.33 6.44 -16.65
C TRP A 61 -9.21 6.77 -15.44
N GLU A 62 -10.54 6.82 -15.62
CA GLU A 62 -11.46 7.08 -14.51
C GLU A 62 -11.44 5.92 -13.50
N THR A 63 -11.43 4.68 -14.00
CA THR A 63 -11.30 3.48 -13.16
C THR A 63 -9.95 3.44 -12.46
N ILE A 64 -8.86 3.78 -13.16
CA ILE A 64 -7.51 3.87 -12.57
C ILE A 64 -7.49 4.89 -11.43
N LYS A 65 -8.02 6.10 -11.65
CA LYS A 65 -8.13 7.14 -10.64
C LYS A 65 -8.92 6.67 -9.42
N LYS A 66 -10.12 6.11 -9.63
CA LYS A 66 -10.99 5.62 -8.54
C LYS A 66 -10.30 4.53 -7.73
N THR A 67 -9.64 3.60 -8.41
CA THR A 67 -8.97 2.47 -7.76
C THR A 67 -7.74 2.93 -6.99
N ALA A 68 -6.91 3.80 -7.58
CA ALA A 68 -5.77 4.42 -6.91
C ALA A 68 -6.18 5.19 -5.64
N HIS A 69 -7.26 5.98 -5.71
CA HIS A 69 -7.79 6.70 -4.56
C HIS A 69 -8.26 5.77 -3.43
N LYS A 70 -8.85 4.61 -3.79
CA LYS A 70 -9.35 3.61 -2.83
C LYS A 70 -8.22 2.86 -2.12
N ILE A 71 -7.16 2.48 -2.84
CA ILE A 71 -6.04 1.69 -2.27
C ILE A 71 -4.97 2.55 -1.59
N ARG A 72 -4.84 3.82 -1.98
CA ARG A 72 -3.89 4.78 -1.39
C ARG A 72 -3.95 4.85 0.14
N PRO A 73 -5.12 5.00 0.81
CA PRO A 73 -5.17 5.01 2.27
C PRO A 73 -4.72 3.66 2.86
N SER A 74 -5.05 2.53 2.23
CA SER A 74 -4.59 1.20 2.67
C SER A 74 -3.07 1.11 2.69
N PHE A 75 -2.39 1.64 1.67
CA PHE A 75 -0.94 1.69 1.64
C PHE A 75 -0.35 2.53 2.78
N ASN A 76 -0.98 3.66 3.10
CA ASN A 76 -0.56 4.47 4.25
C ASN A 76 -0.69 3.70 5.57
N TYR A 77 -1.82 3.01 5.79
CA TYR A 77 -2.03 2.20 6.99
C TYR A 77 -1.03 1.05 7.13
N LEU A 78 -0.68 0.43 6.01
CA LEU A 78 0.32 -0.65 5.94
C LEU A 78 1.76 -0.13 5.93
N GLY A 79 1.98 1.18 6.03
CA GLY A 79 3.29 1.80 6.02
C GLY A 79 4.04 1.73 4.69
N LEU A 80 3.34 1.40 3.60
CA LEU A 80 3.85 1.32 2.23
C LEU A 80 3.96 2.73 1.61
N LYS A 81 4.84 3.57 2.16
CA LYS A 81 4.96 4.99 1.76
C LYS A 81 5.34 5.19 0.29
N ASP A 82 6.16 4.30 -0.27
CA ASP A 82 6.50 4.37 -1.69
C ASP A 82 5.28 4.11 -2.58
N LEU A 83 4.47 3.10 -2.24
CA LEU A 83 3.23 2.83 -2.97
C LEU A 83 2.17 3.91 -2.77
N GLU A 84 2.08 4.50 -1.58
CA GLU A 84 1.20 5.65 -1.34
C GLU A 84 1.53 6.81 -2.29
N LYS A 85 2.81 7.13 -2.46
CA LYS A 85 3.28 8.12 -3.44
C LYS A 85 3.02 7.71 -4.88
N THR A 86 3.29 6.46 -5.25
CA THR A 86 3.04 5.96 -6.61
C THR A 86 1.54 5.99 -6.92
N ALA A 87 0.69 5.55 -6.00
CA ALA A 87 -0.77 5.61 -6.14
C ALA A 87 -1.29 7.05 -6.22
N ASN A 88 -0.70 7.98 -5.45
CA ASN A 88 -1.06 9.40 -5.53
C ASN A 88 -0.70 10.00 -6.90
N LYS A 89 0.50 9.72 -7.43
CA LYS A 89 0.90 10.13 -8.78
C LYS A 89 0.02 9.50 -9.85
N LEU A 90 -0.30 8.22 -9.71
CA LEU A 90 -1.19 7.49 -10.61
C LEU A 90 -2.59 8.13 -10.65
N GLU A 91 -3.17 8.44 -9.48
CA GLU A 91 -4.44 9.15 -9.35
C GLU A 91 -4.39 10.51 -10.06
N GLN A 92 -3.30 11.27 -9.83
CA GLN A 92 -3.10 12.59 -10.43
C GLN A 92 -2.98 12.50 -11.96
N TYR A 93 -2.13 11.62 -12.48
CA TYR A 93 -1.92 11.45 -13.93
C TYR A 93 -3.19 11.01 -14.64
N ALA A 94 -3.92 10.07 -14.06
CA ALA A 94 -5.22 9.64 -14.58
C ALA A 94 -6.28 10.76 -14.50
N SER A 95 -6.24 11.61 -13.46
CA SER A 95 -7.19 12.72 -13.30
C SER A 95 -6.90 13.91 -14.22
N GLU A 96 -5.62 14.25 -14.42
CA GLU A 96 -5.20 15.37 -15.26
C GLU A 96 -5.05 14.96 -16.74
N GLY A 97 -5.04 13.65 -17.03
CA GLY A 97 -4.79 13.14 -18.37
C GLY A 97 -3.35 13.36 -18.83
N THR A 98 -2.39 13.42 -17.89
CA THR A 98 -0.97 13.69 -18.16
C THR A 98 -0.12 12.45 -17.90
N ASN A 99 1.01 12.33 -18.60
CA ASN A 99 1.96 11.22 -18.41
C ASN A 99 1.30 9.82 -18.47
N LEU A 100 0.28 9.66 -19.33
CA LEU A 100 -0.47 8.41 -19.48
C LEU A 100 0.42 7.22 -19.89
N GLY A 101 1.56 7.48 -20.52
CA GLY A 101 2.57 6.46 -20.85
C GLY A 101 3.28 5.85 -19.63
N GLU A 102 3.32 6.57 -18.50
CA GLU A 102 3.97 6.11 -17.26
C GLU A 102 3.01 5.30 -16.37
N ILE A 103 1.70 5.50 -16.55
CA ILE A 103 0.64 4.78 -15.84
C ILE A 103 0.83 3.25 -15.84
N PRO A 104 1.07 2.58 -16.98
CA PRO A 104 1.27 1.13 -16.99
C PRO A 104 2.46 0.69 -16.13
N ALA A 105 3.58 1.40 -16.19
CA ALA A 105 4.76 1.09 -15.37
C ALA A 105 4.48 1.27 -13.87
N MET A 106 3.76 2.34 -13.51
CA MET A 106 3.35 2.58 -12.12
C MET A 106 2.38 1.53 -11.60
N VAL A 107 1.41 1.08 -12.41
CA VAL A 107 0.52 -0.02 -12.00
C VAL A 107 1.28 -1.32 -11.85
N GLU A 108 2.21 -1.64 -12.76
CA GLU A 108 3.05 -2.84 -12.64
C GLU A 108 3.87 -2.82 -11.35
N GLU A 109 4.45 -1.67 -10.99
CA GLU A 109 5.12 -1.45 -9.71
C GLU A 109 4.17 -1.70 -8.53
N ILE A 110 2.97 -1.11 -8.57
CA ILE A 110 1.94 -1.30 -7.53
C ILE A 110 1.57 -2.78 -7.41
N CYS A 111 1.28 -3.47 -8.50
CA CYS A 111 0.96 -4.90 -8.50
C CYS A 111 2.09 -5.73 -7.89
N THR A 112 3.33 -5.45 -8.28
CA THR A 112 4.51 -6.20 -7.83
C THR A 112 4.73 -6.03 -6.33
N VAL A 113 4.75 -4.80 -5.84
CA VAL A 113 4.99 -4.52 -4.41
C VAL A 113 3.80 -4.93 -3.56
N CYS A 114 2.57 -4.67 -4.03
CA CYS A 114 1.34 -5.08 -3.34
C CYS A 114 1.27 -6.60 -3.21
N SER A 115 1.62 -7.36 -4.24
CA SER A 115 1.67 -8.84 -4.16
C SER A 115 2.67 -9.33 -3.10
N LYS A 116 3.83 -8.69 -2.99
CA LYS A 116 4.80 -9.00 -1.92
C LYS A 116 4.25 -8.63 -0.55
N ALA A 117 3.61 -7.47 -0.41
CA ALA A 117 2.98 -7.03 0.83
C ALA A 117 1.86 -7.99 1.26
N ILE A 118 1.01 -8.45 0.34
CA ILE A 118 -0.04 -9.46 0.58
C ILE A 118 0.57 -10.73 1.15
N ALA A 119 1.66 -11.25 0.55
CA ALA A 119 2.32 -12.46 1.04
C ALA A 119 2.89 -12.29 2.46
N GLU A 120 3.54 -11.15 2.73
CA GLU A 120 4.05 -10.81 4.06
C GLU A 120 2.92 -10.72 5.10
N LEU A 121 1.84 -10.00 4.79
CA LEU A 121 0.68 -9.82 5.67
C LEU A 121 -0.06 -11.14 5.92
N GLN A 122 -0.18 -12.01 4.92
CA GLN A 122 -0.74 -13.34 5.08
C GLN A 122 0.09 -14.18 6.06
N ASN A 123 1.42 -14.09 5.99
CA ASN A 123 2.31 -14.80 6.91
C ASN A 123 2.17 -14.25 8.33
N ASP A 124 2.12 -12.93 8.49
CA ASP A 124 1.95 -12.25 9.78
C ASP A 124 0.61 -12.66 10.42
N LEU A 125 -0.50 -12.56 9.69
CA LEU A 125 -1.83 -12.98 10.15
C LEU A 125 -1.86 -14.45 10.59
N ARG A 126 -1.19 -15.33 9.84
CA ARG A 126 -1.10 -16.76 10.16
C ARG A 126 -0.27 -17.00 11.42
N SER A 127 0.80 -16.25 11.63
CA SER A 127 1.62 -16.30 12.84
C SER A 127 0.89 -15.78 14.08
N LEU A 128 -0.07 -14.85 13.92
CA LEU A 128 -0.88 -14.31 15.01
C LEU A 128 -2.12 -15.17 15.34
N ALA A 129 -2.42 -16.17 14.50
CA ALA A 129 -3.52 -17.11 14.69
C ALA A 129 -3.05 -18.48 15.25
N ALA A 130 -1.74 -18.70 15.34
CA ALA A 130 -1.09 -19.88 15.93
C ALA A 130 -0.81 -19.67 17.43
#